data_AF-A0A1S1P2Y1-F1
#
_entry.id   AF-A0A1S1P2Y1-F1
#
_cell.length_a   1.000
_cell.length_b   1.000
_cell.length_c   1.000
_cell.angle_alpha   90.00
_cell.angle_beta   90.00
_cell.angle_gamma   90.00
#
_symmetry.space_group_name_H-M   'P 1'
#
loop_
_entity.id
_entity.type
_entity.pdbx_description
1 polymer ?
#
loop_
_entity_poly.entity_id
_entity_poly.type
_entity_poly.pdbx_seq_one_letter_code
_entity_poly.pdbx_strand_id
1 'polypeptide(L)'
;MPRLRPHRFPLRVGPAALVLLALAAPVRANEPVPQGIVSVQVDNAKVIRLPEKTQTVVVGNPMIADITLQKNGVVVLTGKSFGTTNLIALDGKGAMLAESTISVQAPQASIITVQRGLDRESYSCTPNCQPSVQLGDAAKYFDDTSKQAEARRTMATQNR
;
A
#
# COMPACT_ATOMS: atom_id res chain seq x y z
N MET A 1 48.99 81.65 -13.02
CA MET A 1 47.56 81.82 -13.30
C MET A 1 46.72 81.08 -12.24
N PRO A 2 45.53 81.59 -11.89
CA PRO A 2 44.96 81.52 -10.54
C PRO A 2 44.15 80.24 -10.28
N ARG A 3 44.08 79.88 -8.99
CA ARG A 3 43.25 78.80 -8.42
C ARG A 3 41.78 79.21 -8.44
N LEU A 4 40.89 78.35 -8.93
CA LEU A 4 39.45 78.47 -8.75
C LEU A 4 38.92 77.26 -7.97
N ARG A 5 38.38 77.55 -6.78
CA ARG A 5 37.66 76.63 -5.90
C ARG A 5 36.21 76.49 -6.41
N PRO A 6 35.63 75.30 -6.50
CA PRO A 6 34.18 75.15 -6.55
C PRO A 6 33.59 75.06 -5.14
N HIS A 7 32.54 75.86 -4.96
CA HIS A 7 31.75 76.04 -3.75
C HIS A 7 31.02 74.76 -3.31
N ARG A 8 30.99 74.55 -1.98
CA ARG A 8 30.13 73.56 -1.31
C ARG A 8 28.70 74.09 -1.24
N PHE A 9 27.74 73.34 -1.78
CA PHE A 9 26.32 73.49 -1.49
C PHE A 9 25.88 72.38 -0.51
N PRO A 10 25.27 72.70 0.65
CA PRO A 10 24.72 71.69 1.54
C PRO A 10 23.25 71.47 1.21
N LEU A 11 22.89 70.30 0.68
CA LEU A 11 21.50 69.84 0.70
C LEU A 11 21.30 69.02 1.99
N ARG A 12 20.57 69.59 2.95
CA ARG A 12 19.93 68.87 4.04
C ARG A 12 18.50 68.54 3.60
N VAL A 13 18.15 67.26 3.55
CA VAL A 13 16.75 66.79 3.58
C VAL A 13 16.68 65.65 4.59
N GLY A 14 15.75 65.79 5.54
CA GLY A 14 15.58 64.95 6.72
C GLY A 14 14.82 63.64 6.46
N PRO A 15 14.51 62.90 7.55
CA PRO A 15 14.21 61.47 7.53
C PRO A 15 12.71 61.22 7.43
N ALA A 16 12.26 60.42 6.47
CA ALA A 16 10.94 59.80 6.50
C ALA A 16 10.91 58.63 5.50
N ALA A 17 11.25 57.43 5.96
CA ALA A 17 10.93 56.20 5.25
C ALA A 17 10.24 55.25 6.24
N LEU A 18 8.91 55.20 6.15
CA LEU A 18 8.04 54.21 6.77
C LEU A 18 8.52 52.80 6.39
N VAL A 19 8.93 52.01 7.38
CA VAL A 19 9.19 50.58 7.21
C VAL A 19 7.90 49.82 7.57
N LEU A 20 7.10 49.44 6.58
CA LEU A 20 6.08 48.41 6.75
C LEU A 20 6.76 47.04 6.74
N LEU A 21 7.02 46.46 7.92
CA LEU A 21 7.36 45.05 8.04
C LEU A 21 6.09 44.21 7.79
N ALA A 22 5.97 43.69 6.56
CA ALA A 22 4.98 42.67 6.24
C ALA A 22 5.29 41.37 7.02
N LEU A 23 4.36 40.94 7.88
CA LEU A 23 4.40 39.63 8.53
C LEU A 23 4.22 38.52 7.49
N ALA A 24 5.34 38.02 6.96
CA ALA A 24 5.35 36.78 6.19
C ALA A 24 5.16 35.59 7.15
N ALA A 25 3.92 35.12 7.30
CA ALA A 25 3.66 33.86 8.00
C ALA A 25 4.20 32.70 7.14
N PRO A 26 4.91 31.71 7.73
CA PRO A 26 5.40 30.57 6.97
C PRO A 26 4.21 29.68 6.60
N VAL A 27 3.88 29.63 5.31
CA VAL A 27 2.99 28.59 4.76
C VAL A 27 3.75 27.27 4.86
N ARG A 28 3.35 26.41 5.79
CA ARG A 28 3.82 25.02 5.84
C ARG A 28 3.19 24.30 4.64
N ALA A 29 3.98 24.06 3.60
CA ALA A 29 3.58 23.12 2.56
C ALA A 29 3.43 21.74 3.20
N ASN A 30 2.26 21.11 3.07
CA ASN A 30 2.10 19.70 3.44
C ASN A 30 3.01 18.89 2.50
N GLU A 31 3.96 18.15 3.08
CA GLU A 31 4.76 17.20 2.32
C GLU A 31 3.84 16.11 1.73
N PRO A 32 4.09 15.65 0.49
CA PRO A 32 3.32 14.58 -0.10
C PRO A 32 3.46 13.31 0.75
N VAL A 33 2.33 12.70 1.10
CA VAL A 33 2.33 11.39 1.75
C VAL A 33 2.89 10.36 0.77
N PRO A 34 3.90 9.56 1.14
CA PRO A 34 4.47 8.56 0.26
C PRO A 34 3.38 7.59 -0.24
N GLN A 35 3.27 7.46 -1.57
CA GLN A 35 2.38 6.51 -2.22
C GLN A 35 3.18 5.45 -2.97
N GLY A 36 2.87 4.18 -2.73
CA GLY A 36 3.55 3.04 -3.34
C GLY A 36 2.57 1.94 -3.75
N ILE A 37 2.98 1.10 -4.72
CA ILE A 37 2.21 -0.07 -5.14
C ILE A 37 2.86 -1.32 -4.57
N VAL A 38 2.08 -2.15 -3.88
CA VAL A 38 2.49 -3.44 -3.34
C VAL A 38 1.72 -4.54 -4.07
N SER A 39 2.43 -5.35 -4.86
CA SER A 39 1.87 -6.55 -5.46
C SER A 39 1.99 -7.77 -4.54
N VAL A 40 0.92 -8.56 -4.45
CA VAL A 40 0.84 -9.86 -3.76
C VAL A 40 0.00 -10.82 -4.60
N GLN A 41 0.26 -12.12 -4.50
CA GLN A 41 -0.54 -13.14 -5.19
C GLN A 41 -1.70 -13.60 -4.29
N VAL A 42 -2.79 -14.06 -4.90
CA VAL A 42 -3.87 -14.74 -4.17
C VAL A 42 -3.27 -15.94 -3.40
N ASP A 43 -3.78 -16.16 -2.18
CA ASP A 43 -3.34 -17.20 -1.25
C ASP A 43 -1.86 -17.12 -0.81
N ASN A 44 -1.20 -15.99 -1.07
CA ASN A 44 0.18 -15.75 -0.67
C ASN A 44 0.27 -14.59 0.32
N ALA A 45 1.29 -14.67 1.17
CA ALA A 45 1.63 -13.61 2.11
C ALA A 45 2.91 -12.88 1.67
N LYS A 46 2.95 -11.58 1.89
CA LYS A 46 4.11 -10.71 1.67
C LYS A 46 4.38 -9.90 2.93
N VAL A 47 5.63 -9.89 3.36
CA VAL A 47 6.05 -9.08 4.50
C VAL A 47 6.41 -7.68 4.00
N ILE A 48 5.79 -6.66 4.58
CA ILE A 48 6.10 -5.26 4.31
C ILE A 48 6.42 -4.53 5.61
N ARG A 49 7.17 -3.44 5.52
CA ARG A 49 7.49 -2.56 6.65
C ARG A 49 6.69 -1.27 6.52
N LEU A 50 6.01 -0.91 7.59
CA LEU A 50 5.30 0.37 7.67
C LEU A 50 6.22 1.47 8.21
N PRO A 51 5.88 2.75 8.00
CA PRO A 51 6.59 3.87 8.62
C PRO A 51 6.65 3.72 10.15
N GLU A 52 7.73 4.23 10.72
CA GLU A 52 7.88 4.36 12.16
C GLU A 52 6.69 5.14 12.75
N LYS A 53 6.29 4.79 13.98
CA LYS A 53 5.15 5.38 14.71
C LYS A 53 3.75 5.01 14.20
N THR A 54 3.63 4.08 13.26
CA THR A 54 2.32 3.54 12.90
C THR A 54 1.68 2.83 14.10
N GLN A 55 0.46 3.21 14.45
CA GLN A 55 -0.32 2.59 15.52
C GLN A 55 -1.59 1.93 15.00
N THR A 56 -2.19 2.52 13.97
CA THR A 56 -3.42 2.02 13.37
C THR A 56 -3.19 1.77 11.90
N VAL A 57 -3.69 0.63 11.41
CA VAL A 57 -3.65 0.29 10.00
C VAL A 57 -5.05 -0.03 9.53
N VAL A 58 -5.43 0.53 8.39
CA VAL A 58 -6.75 0.36 7.78
C VAL A 58 -6.56 -0.23 6.39
N VAL A 59 -7.36 -1.25 6.06
CA VAL A 59 -7.45 -1.80 4.71
C VAL A 59 -8.79 -1.41 4.13
N GLY A 60 -8.79 -0.88 2.90
CA GLY A 60 -10.02 -0.43 2.24
C GLY A 60 -11.02 -1.57 2.03
N ASN A 61 -10.56 -2.73 1.54
CA ASN A 61 -11.40 -3.92 1.37
C ASN A 61 -10.72 -5.21 1.90
N PRO A 62 -11.14 -5.72 3.08
CA PRO A 62 -10.58 -6.92 3.69
C PRO A 62 -10.92 -8.24 2.95
N MET A 63 -11.82 -8.20 1.95
CA MET A 63 -12.09 -9.35 1.08
C MET A 63 -11.03 -9.50 -0.02
N ILE A 64 -10.35 -8.43 -0.40
CA ILE A 64 -9.29 -8.45 -1.41
C ILE A 64 -7.94 -8.80 -0.77
N ALA A 65 -7.58 -8.10 0.31
CA ALA A 65 -6.35 -8.33 1.04
C ALA A 65 -6.57 -8.14 2.53
N ASP A 66 -5.77 -8.80 3.34
CA ASP A 66 -5.82 -8.69 4.81
C ASP A 66 -4.43 -8.54 5.38
N ILE A 67 -4.34 -8.02 6.59
CA ILE A 67 -3.05 -7.77 7.23
C ILE A 67 -3.02 -8.25 8.67
N THR A 68 -1.85 -8.63 9.11
CA THR A 68 -1.56 -8.84 10.53
C THR A 68 -0.37 -7.99 10.92
N LEU A 69 -0.59 -7.06 11.84
CA LEU A 69 0.48 -6.23 12.40
C LEU A 69 1.31 -7.08 13.36
N GLN A 70 2.61 -7.16 13.06
CA GLN A 70 3.61 -7.77 13.92
C GLN A 70 4.31 -6.68 14.74
N LYS A 71 5.13 -7.11 15.71
CA LYS A 71 5.96 -6.19 16.49
C LYS A 71 6.88 -5.38 15.57
N ASN A 72 7.23 -4.16 15.99
CA ASN A 72 8.19 -3.28 15.32
C ASN A 72 7.77 -2.78 13.92
N GLY A 73 6.47 -2.60 13.67
CA GLY A 73 5.99 -2.01 12.40
C GLY A 73 6.12 -2.92 11.18
N VAL A 74 6.34 -4.22 11.40
CA VAL A 74 6.31 -5.24 10.35
C VAL A 74 4.86 -5.69 10.15
N VAL A 75 4.42 -5.81 8.90
CA VAL A 75 3.09 -6.30 8.56
C VAL A 75 3.21 -7.51 7.66
N VAL A 76 2.42 -8.53 7.97
CA VAL A 76 2.17 -9.66 7.07
C VAL A 76 0.91 -9.34 6.28
N LEU A 77 1.07 -9.01 5.00
CA LEU A 77 -0.02 -8.77 4.05
C LEU A 77 -0.38 -10.08 3.36
N THR A 78 -1.65 -10.46 3.34
CA THR A 78 -2.14 -11.68 2.69
C THR A 78 -3.12 -11.32 1.59
N GLY A 79 -2.89 -11.81 0.36
CA GLY A 79 -3.84 -11.68 -0.74
C GLY A 79 -4.97 -12.71 -0.59
N LYS A 80 -6.23 -12.26 -0.57
CA LYS A 80 -7.41 -13.14 -0.42
C LYS A 80 -8.20 -13.30 -1.71
N SER A 81 -8.36 -12.22 -2.48
CA SER A 81 -9.11 -12.24 -3.73
C SER A 81 -8.51 -11.27 -4.73
N PHE A 82 -8.80 -11.50 -6.01
CA PHE A 82 -8.36 -10.65 -7.10
C PHE A 82 -8.87 -9.21 -6.95
N GLY A 83 -8.00 -8.25 -7.28
CA GLY A 83 -8.39 -6.85 -7.37
C GLY A 83 -7.34 -5.92 -6.82
N THR A 84 -7.76 -4.67 -6.64
CA THR A 84 -6.93 -3.60 -6.10
C THR A 84 -7.64 -2.98 -4.91
N THR A 85 -6.91 -2.79 -3.81
CA THR A 85 -7.38 -2.07 -2.63
C THR A 85 -6.26 -1.16 -2.11
N ASN A 86 -6.47 -0.44 -1.02
CA ASN A 86 -5.45 0.39 -0.40
C ASN A 86 -5.25 0.00 1.07
N LEU A 87 -4.05 0.32 1.55
CA LEU A 87 -3.63 0.21 2.93
C LEU A 87 -3.24 1.61 3.41
N ILE A 88 -3.83 2.03 4.52
CA ILE A 88 -3.59 3.33 5.14
C ILE A 88 -2.96 3.10 6.50
N ALA A 89 -1.81 3.74 6.75
CA ALA A 89 -1.12 3.71 8.02
C ALA A 89 -1.30 5.05 8.74
N LEU A 90 -1.76 5.02 9.99
CA LEU A 90 -2.00 6.18 10.82
C LEU A 90 -1.14 6.15 12.10
N ASP A 91 -0.78 7.34 12.59
CA ASP A 91 -0.14 7.51 13.89
C ASP A 91 -1.16 7.47 15.04
N GLY A 92 -0.67 7.57 16.29
CA GLY A 92 -1.52 7.58 17.48
C GLY A 92 -2.42 8.80 17.65
N LYS A 93 -2.28 9.83 16.81
CA LYS A 93 -3.14 11.02 16.76
C LYS A 93 -4.14 10.94 15.60
N GLY A 94 -4.12 9.87 14.82
CA GLY A 94 -4.94 9.70 13.62
C GLY A 94 -4.42 10.42 12.38
N ALA A 95 -3.18 10.96 12.41
CA ALA A 95 -2.57 11.54 11.22
C ALA A 95 -2.10 10.44 10.26
N MET A 96 -2.34 10.63 8.98
CA MET A 96 -1.92 9.69 7.94
C MET A 96 -0.41 9.78 7.71
N LEU A 97 0.27 8.64 7.88
CA LEU A 97 1.71 8.50 7.71
C LEU A 97 2.08 8.00 6.32
N ALA A 98 1.30 7.06 5.78
CA ALA A 98 1.49 6.50 4.45
C ALA A 98 0.19 5.94 3.89
N GLU A 99 0.12 5.91 2.57
CA GLU A 99 -0.91 5.18 1.83
C GLU A 99 -0.23 4.28 0.79
N SER A 100 -0.72 3.05 0.63
CA SER A 100 -0.20 2.13 -0.36
C SER A 100 -1.33 1.45 -1.10
N THR A 101 -1.21 1.36 -2.42
CA THR A 101 -2.11 0.58 -3.26
C THR A 101 -1.67 -0.88 -3.25
N ILE A 102 -2.57 -1.77 -2.83
CA ILE A 102 -2.38 -3.22 -2.87
C ILE A 102 -2.99 -3.78 -4.14
N SER A 103 -2.20 -4.47 -4.96
CA SER A 103 -2.66 -5.18 -6.15
C SER A 103 -2.53 -6.69 -5.90
N VAL A 104 -3.66 -7.40 -5.91
CA VAL A 104 -3.73 -8.85 -5.72
C VAL A 104 -3.92 -9.53 -7.07
N GLN A 105 -2.95 -10.36 -7.42
CA GLN A 105 -2.81 -10.96 -8.75
C GLN A 105 -2.86 -12.49 -8.69
N ALA A 106 -3.00 -13.11 -9.86
CA ALA A 106 -2.97 -14.57 -9.96
C ALA A 106 -1.64 -15.14 -9.47
N PRO A 107 -1.65 -16.33 -8.85
CA PRO A 107 -0.42 -17.05 -8.59
C PRO A 107 0.37 -17.22 -9.88
N GLN A 108 1.68 -16.94 -9.84
CA GLN A 108 2.58 -17.16 -10.99
C GLN A 108 3.03 -18.63 -11.11
N ALA A 109 2.53 -19.50 -10.24
CA ALA A 109 2.83 -20.93 -10.28
C ALA A 109 2.41 -21.55 -11.63
N SER A 110 2.95 -22.73 -11.93
CA SER A 110 2.62 -23.57 -13.10
C SER A 110 1.17 -24.10 -13.03
N ILE A 111 0.23 -23.17 -12.95
CA ILE A 111 -1.19 -23.43 -12.96
C ILE A 111 -1.64 -23.51 -14.41
N ILE A 112 -2.24 -24.64 -14.75
CA ILE A 112 -2.91 -24.86 -16.01
C ILE A 112 -4.40 -24.76 -15.77
N THR A 113 -5.07 -23.96 -16.60
CA THR A 113 -6.52 -23.86 -16.60
C THR A 113 -7.08 -24.67 -17.76
N VAL A 114 -7.94 -25.64 -17.45
CA VAL A 114 -8.69 -26.43 -18.44
C VAL A 114 -10.09 -25.83 -18.54
N GLN A 115 -10.47 -25.43 -19.76
CA GLN A 115 -11.80 -24.87 -20.05
C GLN A 115 -12.64 -25.89 -20.83
N ARG A 116 -13.81 -26.23 -20.29
CA ARG A 116 -14.79 -27.16 -20.88
C ARG A 116 -16.16 -26.47 -20.98
N GLY A 117 -16.35 -25.69 -22.04
CA GLY A 117 -17.55 -24.86 -22.17
C GLY A 117 -17.55 -23.74 -21.13
N LEU A 118 -18.53 -23.72 -20.22
CA LEU A 118 -18.59 -22.77 -19.11
C LEU A 118 -17.83 -23.25 -17.86
N ASP A 119 -17.41 -24.52 -17.85
CA ASP A 119 -16.71 -25.10 -16.71
C ASP A 119 -15.21 -24.85 -16.81
N ARG A 120 -14.67 -24.20 -15.78
CA ARG A 120 -13.25 -23.93 -15.64
C ARG A 120 -12.66 -24.77 -14.51
N GLU A 121 -11.54 -25.42 -14.76
CA GLU A 121 -10.82 -26.20 -13.74
C GLU A 121 -9.35 -25.80 -13.73
N SER A 122 -8.80 -25.54 -12.55
CA SER A 122 -7.39 -25.19 -12.39
C SER A 122 -6.57 -26.33 -11.78
N TYR A 123 -5.36 -26.54 -12.31
CA TYR A 123 -4.46 -27.63 -11.95
C TYR A 123 -3.04 -27.10 -11.72
N SER A 124 -2.33 -27.62 -10.72
CA SER A 124 -0.90 -27.37 -10.52
C SER A 124 -0.09 -28.56 -11.05
N CYS A 125 0.79 -28.34 -12.03
CA CYS A 125 1.44 -29.43 -12.76
C CYS A 125 2.96 -29.41 -12.60
N THR A 126 3.48 -30.24 -11.67
CA THR A 126 4.92 -30.43 -11.47
C THR A 126 5.23 -31.81 -10.86
N PRO A 127 5.62 -32.87 -11.63
CA PRO A 127 5.49 -33.07 -13.08
C PRO A 127 4.09 -33.59 -13.50
N ASN A 128 3.33 -34.16 -12.56
CA ASN A 128 1.95 -34.58 -12.78
C ASN A 128 1.01 -33.48 -12.30
N CYS A 129 -0.15 -33.36 -12.94
CA CYS A 129 -1.16 -32.38 -12.57
C CYS A 129 -1.95 -32.83 -11.35
N GLN A 130 -2.03 -31.96 -10.35
CA GLN A 130 -2.89 -32.13 -9.18
C GLN A 130 -3.96 -31.03 -9.17
N PRO A 131 -5.18 -31.33 -8.68
CA PRO A 131 -6.23 -30.32 -8.53
C PRO A 131 -5.75 -29.12 -7.71
N SER A 132 -5.93 -27.91 -8.25
CA SER A 132 -5.62 -26.67 -7.58
C SER A 132 -6.79 -25.71 -7.74
N VAL A 133 -7.74 -25.79 -6.81
CA VAL A 133 -8.94 -24.94 -6.83
C VAL A 133 -8.57 -23.46 -6.82
N GLN A 134 -9.11 -22.70 -7.77
CA GLN A 134 -8.97 -21.24 -7.81
C GLN A 134 -10.32 -20.52 -7.85
N LEU A 135 -10.31 -19.25 -7.43
CA LEU A 135 -11.47 -18.37 -7.54
C LEU A 135 -11.91 -18.23 -8.99
N GLY A 136 -13.14 -18.65 -9.29
CA GLY A 136 -13.73 -18.65 -10.63
C GLY A 136 -13.67 -20.00 -11.35
N ASP A 137 -13.19 -21.06 -10.70
CA ASP A 137 -13.39 -22.44 -11.18
C ASP A 137 -14.86 -22.87 -11.05
N ALA A 138 -15.25 -23.89 -11.80
CA ALA A 138 -16.60 -24.44 -11.83
C ALA A 138 -17.04 -24.85 -10.41
N ALA A 139 -18.26 -24.46 -10.03
CA ALA A 139 -18.77 -24.64 -8.67
C ALA A 139 -18.66 -26.11 -8.19
N LYS A 140 -19.01 -27.06 -9.06
CA LYS A 140 -18.91 -28.49 -8.75
C LYS A 140 -17.46 -28.92 -8.45
N TYR A 141 -16.50 -28.50 -9.27
CA TYR A 141 -15.08 -28.82 -9.08
C TYR A 141 -14.52 -28.20 -7.80
N PHE A 142 -14.88 -26.93 -7.54
CA PHE A 142 -14.53 -26.21 -6.32
C PHE A 142 -15.06 -26.94 -5.07
N ASP A 143 -16.34 -27.28 -5.06
CA ASP A 143 -17.00 -27.91 -3.92
C ASP A 143 -16.47 -29.32 -3.65
N ASP A 144 -16.35 -30.15 -4.69
CA ASP A 144 -15.90 -31.54 -4.55
C ASP A 144 -14.45 -31.60 -4.04
N THR A 145 -13.55 -30.79 -4.61
CA THR A 145 -12.14 -30.76 -4.19
C THR A 145 -11.98 -30.16 -2.79
N SER A 146 -12.75 -29.12 -2.45
CA SER A 146 -12.73 -28.51 -1.11
C SER A 146 -13.20 -29.49 -0.04
N LYS A 147 -14.27 -30.25 -0.30
CA LYS A 147 -14.75 -31.32 0.60
C LYS A 147 -13.72 -32.41 0.81
N GLN A 148 -13.01 -32.83 -0.24
CA GLN A 148 -11.91 -33.80 -0.11
C GLN A 148 -10.77 -33.26 0.77
N ALA A 149 -10.38 -32.00 0.58
CA ALA A 149 -9.36 -31.35 1.40
C ALA A 149 -9.79 -31.23 2.87
N GLU A 150 -11.05 -30.86 3.13
CA GLU A 150 -11.60 -30.76 4.48
C GLU A 150 -11.70 -32.12 5.17
N ALA A 151 -12.18 -33.17 4.48
CA ALA A 151 -12.19 -34.52 5.01
C ALA A 151 -10.78 -34.97 5.44
N ARG A 152 -9.77 -34.70 4.61
CA ARG A 152 -8.36 -34.99 4.94
C ARG A 152 -7.87 -34.16 6.13
N ARG A 153 -8.23 -32.86 6.21
CA ARG A 153 -7.88 -32.00 7.35
C ARG A 153 -8.48 -32.54 8.64
N THR A 154 -9.77 -32.90 8.63
CA THR A 154 -10.47 -33.46 9.79
C THR A 154 -9.80 -34.75 10.26
N MET A 155 -9.50 -35.68 9.35
CA MET A 155 -8.77 -36.91 9.69
C MET A 155 -7.40 -36.64 10.33
N ALA A 156 -6.70 -35.58 9.90
CA ALA A 156 -5.41 -35.21 10.45
C ALA A 156 -5.53 -34.56 11.85
N THR A 157 -6.61 -33.85 12.15
CA THR A 157 -6.82 -33.17 13.44
C THR A 157 -7.54 -34.02 14.49
N GLN A 158 -8.28 -35.05 14.08
CA GLN A 158 -9.11 -35.86 14.98
C GLN A 158 -8.30 -36.85 15.84
N ASN A 159 -7.02 -37.06 15.52
CA ASN A 159 -6.08 -37.87 16.30
C ASN A 159 -5.22 -37.04 17.28
N ARG A 160 -5.68 -35.84 17.67
CA ARG A 160 -4.95 -34.95 18.57
C ARG A 160 -5.74 -34.61 19.83
#